data_AF-A0A947YWR4-F1
#
_entry.id   AF-A0A947YWR4-F1
#
_cell.length_a   1.000
_cell.length_b   1.000
_cell.length_c   1.000
_cell.angle_alpha   90.00
_cell.angle_beta   90.00
_cell.angle_gamma   90.00
#
_symmetry.space_group_name_H-M   'P 1'
#
loop_
_entity.id
_entity.type
_entity.pdbx_description
1 polymer ?
#
loop_
_entity_poly.entity_id
_entity_poly.type
_entity_poly.pdbx_seq_one_letter_code
_entity_poly.pdbx_strand_id
1 'polypeptide(L)'
;MKKLIFLTFLSFIFTACLAEETPGWPPVSRFTVSPAYVNTGESTEIVLDGRRSCDALDSPELCDNTGEGDGAPSTCPGGITYKWSIPGLEGDFLASNENNSFIRVSVNISRPVRIELTVTDCDGNETTAYKWLGVTEDIE
;
A
#
# COMPACT_ATOMS: atom_id res chain seq x y z
N MET A 1 -14.11 45.29 61.21
CA MET A 1 -14.71 45.61 59.90
C MET A 1 -13.96 44.86 58.80
N LYS A 2 -14.72 44.25 57.88
CA LYS A 2 -14.37 43.60 56.60
C LYS A 2 -13.12 44.22 55.94
N LYS A 3 -12.24 43.44 55.27
CA LYS A 3 -12.49 42.86 53.94
C LYS A 3 -11.63 41.61 53.68
N LEU A 4 -12.31 40.55 53.27
CA LEU A 4 -11.78 39.32 52.68
C LEU A 4 -11.40 39.64 51.21
N ILE A 5 -10.13 39.50 50.84
CA ILE A 5 -9.71 39.64 49.43
C ILE A 5 -9.77 38.24 48.83
N PHE A 6 -10.81 38.03 48.03
CA PHE A 6 -11.05 36.83 47.25
C PHE A 6 -10.17 36.90 46.00
N LEU A 7 -9.05 36.17 45.99
CA LEU A 7 -8.16 36.07 44.83
C LEU A 7 -8.65 34.90 43.97
N THR A 8 -9.60 35.18 43.08
CA THR A 8 -10.05 34.21 42.08
C THR A 8 -8.96 34.07 41.02
N PHE A 9 -8.12 33.03 41.13
CA PHE A 9 -7.22 32.64 40.06
C PHE A 9 -8.08 32.09 38.91
N LEU A 10 -8.22 32.91 37.87
CA LEU A 10 -8.87 32.57 36.62
C LEU A 10 -7.99 31.53 35.90
N SER A 11 -8.32 30.25 36.07
CA SER A 11 -7.75 29.17 35.28
C SER A 11 -8.18 29.36 33.82
N PHE A 12 -7.33 30.00 33.03
CA PHE A 12 -7.36 29.92 31.57
C PHE A 12 -7.00 28.48 31.20
N ILE A 13 -8.02 27.63 31.09
CA ILE A 13 -7.90 26.34 30.42
C ILE A 13 -7.70 26.70 28.95
N PHE A 14 -6.44 26.75 28.52
CA PHE A 14 -6.11 26.63 27.10
C PHE A 14 -6.60 25.26 26.67
N THR A 15 -7.82 25.22 26.14
CA THR A 15 -8.27 24.12 25.29
C THR A 15 -7.33 24.15 24.09
N ALA A 16 -6.25 23.38 24.16
CA ALA A 16 -5.48 23.03 23.00
C ALA A 16 -6.49 22.37 22.05
N CYS A 17 -6.88 23.14 21.03
CA CYS A 17 -7.53 22.60 19.86
C CYS A 17 -6.48 21.63 19.30
N LEU A 18 -6.60 20.34 19.62
CA LEU A 18 -5.97 19.30 18.83
C LEU A 18 -6.54 19.56 17.44
N ALA A 19 -5.74 20.18 16.58
CA ALA A 19 -6.03 20.20 15.17
C ALA A 19 -6.11 18.72 14.80
N GLU A 20 -7.32 18.21 14.59
CA GLU A 20 -7.49 16.94 13.93
C GLU A 20 -6.77 17.11 12.59
N GLU A 21 -5.61 16.48 12.46
CA GLU A 21 -4.91 16.43 11.19
C GLU A 21 -5.93 15.86 10.20
N THR A 22 -6.29 16.68 9.22
CA THR A 22 -7.17 16.24 8.15
C THR A 22 -6.54 14.97 7.57
N PRO A 23 -7.25 13.84 7.53
CA PRO A 23 -6.68 12.60 7.03
C PRO A 23 -6.04 12.87 5.66
N GLY A 24 -4.78 12.42 5.50
CA GLY A 24 -4.12 12.39 4.21
C GLY A 24 -4.96 11.67 3.16
N TRP A 25 -4.60 11.81 1.90
CA TRP A 25 -5.32 11.14 0.83
C TRP A 25 -4.78 9.73 0.63
N PRO A 26 -5.64 8.74 0.40
CA PRO A 26 -5.17 7.38 0.23
C PRO A 26 -4.23 7.27 -0.98
N PRO A 27 -3.18 6.44 -0.89
CA PRO A 27 -2.23 6.25 -1.98
C PRO A 27 -2.91 5.56 -3.18
N VAL A 28 -2.24 5.53 -4.31
CA VAL A 28 -2.66 4.78 -5.49
C VAL A 28 -1.97 3.42 -5.50
N SER A 29 -2.77 2.34 -5.49
CA SER A 29 -2.28 0.97 -5.68
C SER A 29 -2.40 0.54 -7.14
N ARG A 30 -1.26 0.20 -7.77
CA ARG A 30 -1.17 -0.30 -9.14
C ARG A 30 -0.07 -1.33 -9.25
N PHE A 31 -0.37 -2.45 -9.90
CA PHE A 31 0.64 -3.47 -10.15
C PHE A 31 0.44 -4.22 -11.45
N THR A 32 1.40 -5.05 -11.83
CA THR A 32 1.31 -6.04 -12.91
C THR A 32 1.65 -7.44 -12.42
N VAL A 33 1.10 -8.44 -13.12
CA VAL A 33 1.38 -9.87 -12.91
C VAL A 33 1.94 -10.42 -14.21
N SER A 34 3.11 -11.05 -14.16
CA SER A 34 3.76 -11.61 -15.35
C SER A 34 4.38 -13.00 -15.07
N PRO A 35 4.01 -14.05 -15.81
CA PRO A 35 2.94 -14.08 -16.82
C PRO A 35 1.55 -13.92 -16.19
N ALA A 36 0.56 -13.51 -17.00
CA ALA A 36 -0.83 -13.40 -16.55
C ALA A 36 -1.57 -14.75 -16.50
N TYR A 37 -0.98 -15.80 -17.08
CA TYR A 37 -1.49 -17.16 -17.13
C TYR A 37 -0.35 -18.14 -16.86
N VAL A 38 -0.64 -19.22 -16.14
CA VAL A 38 0.31 -20.32 -15.87
C VAL A 38 -0.36 -21.66 -16.17
N ASN A 39 0.43 -22.69 -16.49
CA ASN A 39 -0.10 -24.03 -16.69
C ASN A 39 -0.58 -24.64 -15.37
N THR A 40 -1.72 -25.33 -15.43
CA THR A 40 -2.28 -26.04 -14.28
C THR A 40 -1.34 -27.15 -13.80
N GLY A 41 -1.14 -27.27 -12.50
CA GLY A 41 -0.36 -28.35 -11.88
C GLY A 41 1.17 -28.21 -11.99
N GLU A 42 1.67 -27.20 -12.70
CA GLU A 42 3.10 -26.92 -12.82
C GLU A 42 3.55 -25.81 -11.86
N SER A 43 4.75 -25.94 -11.31
CA SER A 43 5.36 -24.87 -10.54
C SER A 43 5.93 -23.82 -11.50
N THR A 44 5.35 -22.62 -11.49
CA THR A 44 5.74 -21.51 -12.37
C THR A 44 6.17 -20.29 -11.57
N GLU A 45 7.29 -19.65 -11.92
CA GLU A 45 7.65 -18.35 -11.36
C GLU A 45 6.77 -17.25 -11.98
N ILE A 46 6.15 -16.45 -11.12
CA ILE A 46 5.48 -15.21 -11.50
C ILE A 46 6.21 -14.02 -10.90
N VAL A 47 6.16 -12.91 -11.62
CA VAL A 47 6.63 -11.59 -11.20
C VAL A 47 5.42 -10.75 -10.83
N LEU A 48 5.45 -10.19 -9.63
CA LEU A 48 4.49 -9.20 -9.16
C LEU A 48 5.23 -7.87 -9.01
N ASP A 49 4.80 -6.88 -9.80
CA ASP A 49 5.48 -5.59 -9.91
C ASP A 49 4.50 -4.47 -9.52
N GLY A 50 4.65 -3.97 -8.30
CA GLY A 50 3.86 -2.89 -7.71
C GLY A 50 4.52 -1.51 -7.82
N ARG A 51 5.62 -1.37 -8.60
CA ARG A 51 6.40 -0.12 -8.75
C ARG A 51 5.63 1.08 -9.28
N ARG A 52 4.44 0.84 -9.83
CA ARG A 52 3.53 1.87 -10.34
C ARG A 52 2.58 2.41 -9.27
N SER A 53 2.69 1.94 -8.04
CA SER A 53 1.98 2.53 -6.90
C SER A 53 2.73 3.76 -6.40
N CYS A 54 2.01 4.69 -5.80
CA CYS A 54 2.52 6.01 -5.44
C CYS A 54 1.58 6.68 -4.43
N ASP A 55 2.04 7.75 -3.82
CA ASP A 55 1.18 8.71 -3.12
C ASP A 55 0.81 9.85 -4.09
N ALA A 56 -0.47 9.93 -4.48
CA ALA A 56 -0.91 10.72 -5.62
C ALA A 56 -1.18 12.19 -5.33
N LEU A 57 -1.33 12.61 -4.08
CA LEU A 57 -1.49 14.04 -3.78
C LEU A 57 -0.19 14.73 -3.44
N ASP A 58 0.72 14.03 -2.76
CA ASP A 58 2.02 14.62 -2.46
C ASP A 58 2.99 14.51 -3.65
N SER A 59 2.76 13.59 -4.58
CA SER A 59 3.59 13.44 -5.79
C SER A 59 2.81 12.91 -7.02
N PRO A 60 1.76 13.63 -7.48
CA PRO A 60 0.91 13.22 -8.61
C PRO A 60 1.69 12.93 -9.90
N GLU A 61 2.76 13.68 -10.16
CA GLU A 61 3.64 13.52 -11.32
C GLU A 61 4.38 12.19 -11.35
N LEU A 62 4.52 11.53 -10.21
CA LEU A 62 5.22 10.26 -10.09
C LEU A 62 4.29 9.06 -10.30
N CYS A 63 2.98 9.25 -10.16
CA CYS A 63 1.97 8.22 -10.42
C CYS A 63 1.79 7.87 -11.90
N ASP A 64 2.19 8.78 -12.79
CA ASP A 64 2.10 8.60 -14.23
C ASP A 64 3.45 8.26 -14.87
N ASN A 65 4.49 8.01 -14.07
CA ASN A 65 5.79 7.60 -14.59
C ASN A 65 5.75 6.13 -15.02
N THR A 66 5.41 5.90 -16.29
CA THR A 66 5.19 4.57 -16.88
C THR A 66 6.46 3.77 -17.17
N GLY A 67 7.65 4.30 -16.85
CA GLY A 67 8.93 3.69 -17.14
C GLY A 67 9.30 2.54 -16.20
N GLU A 68 9.93 1.50 -16.75
CA GLU A 68 10.70 0.51 -15.97
C GLU A 68 11.77 1.25 -15.15
N GLY A 69 11.68 1.24 -13.81
CA GLY A 69 12.58 2.00 -12.93
C GLY A 69 12.41 1.64 -11.46
N ASP A 70 13.05 2.37 -10.55
CA ASP A 70 13.09 2.08 -9.10
C ASP A 70 11.79 2.42 -8.34
N GLY A 71 10.69 2.70 -9.03
CA GLY A 71 9.43 3.20 -8.45
C GLY A 71 9.46 4.71 -8.20
N ALA A 72 8.30 5.28 -7.91
CA ALA A 72 8.14 6.70 -7.58
C ALA A 72 8.75 6.99 -6.19
N PRO A 73 9.69 7.94 -6.01
CA PRO A 73 10.04 8.38 -4.65
C PRO A 73 8.81 8.97 -3.96
N SER A 74 8.58 8.67 -2.68
CA SER A 74 7.51 9.30 -1.90
C SER A 74 8.07 10.40 -0.99
N THR A 75 7.31 11.47 -0.83
CA THR A 75 7.50 12.52 0.19
C THR A 75 7.14 12.07 1.59
N CYS A 76 6.40 10.98 1.69
CA CYS A 76 5.98 10.36 2.93
C CYS A 76 7.19 9.99 3.80
N PRO A 77 7.26 10.44 5.07
CA PRO A 77 8.33 10.03 5.98
C PRO A 77 8.36 8.51 6.17
N GLY A 78 9.44 7.86 5.76
CA GLY A 78 9.54 6.39 5.73
C GLY A 78 8.86 5.74 4.51
N GLY A 79 8.43 6.54 3.54
CA GLY A 79 7.82 6.12 2.29
C GLY A 79 6.49 5.37 2.44
N ILE A 80 6.00 4.84 1.31
CA ILE A 80 4.82 3.97 1.30
C ILE A 80 5.22 2.50 1.50
N THR A 81 4.34 1.74 2.13
CA THR A 81 4.51 0.31 2.40
C THR A 81 3.62 -0.56 1.52
N TYR A 82 4.03 -1.80 1.28
CA TYR A 82 3.39 -2.72 0.35
C TYR A 82 3.12 -4.08 0.99
N LYS A 83 1.89 -4.57 0.86
CA LYS A 83 1.44 -5.84 1.39
C LYS A 83 0.75 -6.65 0.30
N TRP A 84 1.29 -7.84 0.00
CA TRP A 84 0.69 -8.77 -0.95
C TRP A 84 -0.11 -9.86 -0.25
N SER A 85 -1.27 -10.17 -0.81
CA SER A 85 -2.04 -11.38 -0.49
C SER A 85 -2.18 -12.26 -1.73
N ILE A 86 -1.69 -13.50 -1.63
CA ILE A 86 -1.65 -14.46 -2.73
C ILE A 86 -2.30 -15.77 -2.26
N PRO A 87 -3.55 -16.05 -2.64
CA PRO A 87 -4.24 -17.27 -2.23
C PRO A 87 -3.45 -18.54 -2.60
N GLY A 88 -3.25 -19.42 -1.63
CA GLY A 88 -2.49 -20.66 -1.82
C GLY A 88 -1.00 -20.55 -1.47
N LEU A 89 -0.51 -19.35 -1.17
CA LEU A 89 0.75 -19.15 -0.45
C LEU A 89 0.43 -18.75 0.99
N GLU A 90 1.07 -19.40 1.97
CA GLU A 90 0.87 -19.06 3.37
C GLU A 90 1.61 -17.76 3.72
N GLY A 91 0.86 -16.79 4.25
CA GLY A 91 1.40 -15.53 4.79
C GLY A 91 1.15 -14.31 3.92
N ASP A 92 1.16 -13.15 4.57
CA ASP A 92 1.23 -11.85 3.91
C ASP A 92 2.69 -11.56 3.56
N PHE A 93 2.97 -11.19 2.30
CA PHE A 93 4.32 -10.83 1.88
C PHE A 93 4.46 -9.30 1.97
N LEU A 94 5.27 -8.84 2.91
CA LEU A 94 5.75 -7.46 2.92
C LEU A 94 6.88 -7.37 1.90
N ALA A 95 6.66 -6.60 0.84
CA ALA A 95 7.50 -6.66 -0.35
C ALA A 95 8.19 -5.33 -0.65
N SER A 96 9.51 -5.40 -0.51
CA SER A 96 10.56 -4.43 -0.86
C SER A 96 10.40 -3.00 -0.33
N ASN A 97 11.50 -2.26 -0.48
CA ASN A 97 11.84 -0.99 0.15
C ASN A 97 10.70 0.02 0.17
N GLU A 98 10.77 0.92 1.16
CA GLU A 98 10.00 2.17 1.18
C GLU A 98 9.96 2.73 -0.25
N ASN A 99 8.77 2.78 -0.86
CA ASN A 99 8.48 3.27 -2.22
C ASN A 99 8.51 2.30 -3.40
N ASN A 100 8.88 1.03 -3.25
CA ASN A 100 8.89 0.08 -4.37
C ASN A 100 8.52 -1.34 -3.96
N SER A 101 7.64 -1.97 -4.73
CA SER A 101 7.34 -3.40 -4.62
C SER A 101 7.68 -4.18 -5.88
N PHE A 102 8.63 -5.12 -5.79
CA PHE A 102 8.93 -6.09 -6.83
C PHE A 102 9.25 -7.45 -6.22
N ILE A 103 8.43 -8.46 -6.48
CA ILE A 103 8.64 -9.83 -5.96
C ILE A 103 8.53 -10.88 -7.05
N ARG A 104 9.34 -11.94 -6.89
CA ARG A 104 9.26 -13.18 -7.66
C ARG A 104 8.78 -14.28 -6.73
N VAL A 105 7.72 -14.98 -7.11
CA VAL A 105 7.17 -16.09 -6.32
C VAL A 105 6.90 -17.27 -7.24
N SER A 106 7.17 -18.49 -6.75
CA SER A 106 6.77 -19.71 -7.46
C SER A 106 5.38 -20.12 -7.01
N VAL A 107 4.49 -20.36 -7.97
CA VAL A 107 3.10 -20.78 -7.71
C VAL A 107 2.82 -22.10 -8.42
N ASN A 108 2.03 -22.95 -7.77
CA ASN A 108 1.42 -24.13 -8.38
C ASN A 108 -0.07 -24.06 -8.09
N ILE A 109 -0.86 -23.68 -9.09
CA ILE A 109 -2.29 -23.44 -8.96
C ILE A 109 -3.06 -24.25 -10.00
N SER A 110 -4.24 -24.73 -9.62
CA SER A 110 -5.15 -25.51 -10.48
C SER A 110 -6.42 -24.74 -10.88
N ARG A 111 -6.56 -23.50 -10.39
CA ARG A 111 -7.69 -22.61 -10.66
C ARG A 111 -7.19 -21.17 -10.65
N PRO A 112 -7.88 -20.25 -11.35
CA PRO A 112 -7.53 -18.83 -11.29
C PRO A 112 -7.50 -18.31 -9.85
N VAL A 113 -6.51 -17.50 -9.52
CA VAL A 113 -6.36 -16.89 -8.19
C VAL A 113 -6.41 -15.37 -8.28
N ARG A 114 -7.02 -14.74 -7.28
CA ARG A 114 -7.07 -13.29 -7.13
C ARG A 114 -5.89 -12.85 -6.28
N ILE A 115 -4.95 -12.13 -6.88
CA ILE A 115 -3.80 -11.53 -6.21
C ILE A 115 -4.17 -10.12 -5.80
N GLU A 116 -3.84 -9.74 -4.57
CA GLU A 116 -4.11 -8.40 -4.03
C GLU A 116 -2.82 -7.71 -3.60
N LEU A 117 -2.77 -6.40 -3.86
CA LEU A 117 -1.74 -5.51 -3.35
C LEU A 117 -2.40 -4.38 -2.57
N THR A 118 -2.11 -4.31 -1.28
CA THR A 118 -2.43 -3.17 -0.42
C THR A 118 -1.21 -2.26 -0.32
N VAL A 119 -1.42 -0.96 -0.51
CA VAL A 119 -0.42 0.10 -0.36
C VAL A 119 -0.87 1.01 0.75
N THR A 120 0.02 1.31 1.69
CA THR A 120 -0.26 2.12 2.88
C THR A 120 0.74 3.28 2.97
N ASP A 121 0.25 4.50 3.16
CA ASP A 121 1.08 5.69 3.40
C ASP A 121 1.46 5.85 4.89
N CYS A 122 2.20 6.92 5.22
CA CYS A 122 2.68 7.25 6.56
C CYS A 122 1.57 7.78 7.49
N ASP A 123 0.49 8.28 6.90
CA ASP A 123 -0.70 8.69 7.64
C ASP A 123 -1.59 7.47 7.96
N GLY A 124 -1.25 6.30 7.42
CA GLY A 124 -1.97 5.04 7.61
C GLY A 124 -3.14 4.86 6.66
N ASN A 125 -3.27 5.68 5.62
CA ASN A 125 -4.31 5.49 4.60
C ASN A 125 -3.92 4.35 3.66
N GLU A 126 -4.91 3.56 3.26
CA GLU A 126 -4.69 2.35 2.46
C GLU A 126 -5.51 2.34 1.17
N THR A 127 -4.92 1.78 0.12
CA THR A 127 -5.64 1.39 -1.11
C THR A 127 -5.25 -0.02 -1.52
N THR A 128 -6.24 -0.83 -1.87
CA THR A 128 -6.04 -2.19 -2.39
C THR A 128 -6.41 -2.28 -3.87
N ALA A 129 -5.52 -2.85 -4.66
CA ALA A 129 -5.80 -3.27 -6.04
C ALA A 129 -5.77 -4.80 -6.15
N TYR A 130 -6.42 -5.35 -7.17
CA TYR A 130 -6.38 -6.77 -7.45
C TYR A 130 -6.18 -7.07 -8.94
N LYS A 131 -5.60 -8.24 -9.22
CA LYS A 131 -5.49 -8.84 -10.56
C LYS A 131 -5.68 -10.35 -10.47
N TRP A 132 -6.19 -10.93 -11.55
CA TRP A 132 -6.31 -12.37 -11.68
C TRP A 132 -5.05 -12.95 -12.32
N LEU A 133 -4.53 -14.01 -11.71
CA LEU A 133 -3.63 -14.94 -12.36
C LEU A 133 -4.47 -16.10 -12.90
N GLY A 134 -4.53 -16.21 -14.23
CA GLY A 134 -5.27 -17.27 -14.90
C GLY A 134 -4.51 -18.59 -14.93
N VAL A 135 -5.22 -19.66 -15.29
CA VAL A 135 -4.62 -20.97 -15.57
C VAL A 135 -4.93 -21.37 -17.00
N THR A 136 -3.97 -22.05 -17.63
CA THR A 136 -4.13 -22.75 -18.91
C THR A 136 -4.02 -24.25 -18.69
N GLU A 137 -4.69 -25.02 -19.54
CA GLU A 137 -4.53 -26.47 -19.63
C GLU A 137 -3.86 -26.78 -20.95
N ASP A 138 -2.88 -27.68 -20.92
CA ASP A 138 -2.34 -28.24 -22.15
C ASP A 138 -3.41 -29.13 -22.78
N ILE A 139 -3.89 -28.74 -23.96
CA ILE A 139 -4.78 -29.57 -24.75
C ILE A 139 -3.88 -30.53 -25.54
N GLU A 140 -3.84 -31.80 -25.10
CA GLU A 140 -3.22 -32.90 -25.84
C GLU A 140 -3.99 -33.24 -27.14
#